data_AF-A0A4Y2J7K0-F1
#
_entry.id   AF-A0A4Y2J7K0-F1
#
_cell.length_a   1.000
_cell.length_b   1.000
_cell.length_c   1.000
_cell.angle_alpha   90.00
_cell.angle_beta   90.00
_cell.angle_gamma   90.00
#
_symmetry.space_group_name_H-M   'P 1'
#
loop_
_entity.id
_entity.type
_entity.pdbx_description
1 polymer ?
#
loop_
_entity_poly.entity_id
_entity_poly.type
_entity_poly.pdbx_seq_one_letter_code
_entity_poly.pdbx_strand_id
1 'polypeptide(L)'
;MVFLEDKNLDMRRYNAPTLCTEVAAIFVGDNGEPPANRDICVYPVGDTCQSISPLNQCCDPMTYPLLFPRGECSWNTGMEHVEERRTA
;
A
#
# COMPACT_ATOMS: atom_id res chain seq x y z
N MET A 1 5.60 2.69 4.60
CA MET A 1 4.13 2.86 4.60
C MET A 1 3.89 4.34 4.35
N VAL A 2 3.53 4.71 3.13
CA VAL A 2 3.18 6.08 2.81
C VAL A 2 1.66 6.13 2.67
N PHE A 3 1.01 6.73 3.66
CA PHE A 3 -0.40 7.08 3.55
C PHE A 3 -0.47 8.42 2.82
N LEU A 4 -0.65 8.38 1.50
CA LEU A 4 -0.73 9.60 0.70
C LEU A 4 -2.13 10.19 0.80
N GLU A 5 -2.20 11.38 1.40
CA GLU A 5 -3.36 12.27 1.30
C GLU A 5 -3.35 13.06 -0.04
N ASP A 6 -2.16 13.26 -0.64
CA ASP A 6 -1.96 14.03 -1.88
C ASP A 6 -1.32 13.21 -3.00
N LYS A 7 -2.05 13.02 -4.11
CA LYS A 7 -1.60 12.25 -5.29
C LYS A 7 -0.52 12.96 -6.12
N ASN A 8 -0.20 14.22 -5.82
CA ASN A 8 0.77 15.03 -6.57
C ASN A 8 2.17 15.03 -5.94
N LEU A 9 2.39 14.32 -4.83
CA LEU A 9 3.69 14.27 -4.16
C LEU A 9 4.75 13.55 -5.02
N ASP A 10 6.01 13.99 -4.95
CA ASP A 10 7.12 13.36 -5.66
C ASP A 10 7.46 11.98 -5.04
N MET A 11 7.23 10.91 -5.80
CA MET A 11 7.32 9.51 -5.32
C MET A 11 8.70 8.88 -5.52
N ARG A 12 9.77 9.69 -5.57
CA ARG A 12 11.13 9.16 -5.80
C ARG A 12 11.63 8.34 -4.62
N ARG A 13 12.23 7.20 -4.95
CA ARG A 13 12.78 6.15 -4.06
C ARG A 13 13.72 6.62 -2.93
N TYR A 14 14.38 7.76 -3.10
CA TYR A 14 15.35 8.32 -2.13
C TYR A 14 14.91 9.66 -1.57
N ASN A 15 13.65 10.03 -1.74
CA ASN A 15 13.12 11.15 -0.98
C ASN A 15 13.23 10.74 0.50
N ALA A 16 14.02 11.51 1.25
CA ALA A 16 14.00 11.39 2.70
C ALA A 16 12.54 11.54 3.14
N PRO A 17 12.07 10.81 4.17
CA PRO A 17 10.74 11.01 4.72
C PRO A 17 10.50 12.50 4.94
N THR A 18 9.68 13.12 4.10
CA THR A 18 9.50 14.58 4.13
C THR A 18 8.39 14.97 5.10
N LEU A 19 7.53 14.00 5.44
CA LEU A 19 6.40 14.16 6.33
C LEU A 19 6.66 13.40 7.63
N CYS A 20 6.32 14.04 8.75
CA CYS A 20 6.38 13.47 10.11
C CYS A 20 5.41 12.28 10.33
N THR A 21 4.65 11.91 9.29
CA THR A 21 3.53 10.97 9.33
C THR A 21 3.80 9.68 8.55
N GLU A 22 4.98 9.51 7.97
CA GLU A 22 5.39 8.27 7.33
C GLU A 22 5.80 7.21 8.36
N VAL A 23 5.28 6.00 8.22
CA VAL A 23 5.53 4.88 9.14
C VAL A 23 6.02 3.67 8.34
N ALA A 24 6.66 2.68 8.96
CA ALA A 24 6.99 1.42 8.30
C ALA A 24 6.81 0.25 9.27
N ALA A 25 6.17 -0.81 8.80
CA ALA A 25 6.05 -2.07 9.52
C ALA A 25 6.83 -3.15 8.75
N ILE A 26 7.65 -3.92 9.46
CA ILE A 26 8.41 -5.03 8.89
C ILE A 26 7.86 -6.31 9.51
N PHE A 27 7.38 -7.22 8.66
CA PHE A 27 7.00 -8.57 9.08
C PHE A 27 8.18 -9.52 8.88
N VAL A 28 8.42 -10.38 9.86
CA VAL A 28 9.42 -11.45 9.77
C VAL A 28 8.66 -12.75 9.57
N GLY A 29 8.95 -13.47 8.48
CA GLY A 29 8.33 -14.74 8.14
C GLY A 29 9.25 -15.60 7.29
N ASP A 30 9.00 -16.91 7.25
CA ASP A 30 9.90 -17.90 6.65
C ASP A 30 10.08 -17.74 5.14
N ASN A 31 9.05 -17.27 4.44
CA ASN A 31 9.02 -17.09 2.98
C ASN A 31 9.02 -15.62 2.54
N GLY A 32 9.10 -14.67 3.48
CA GLY A 32 9.04 -13.24 3.20
C GLY A 32 7.66 -12.72 2.78
N GLU A 33 6.62 -13.56 2.79
CA GLU A 33 5.26 -13.11 2.56
C GLU A 33 4.71 -12.41 3.81
N PRO A 34 3.89 -11.35 3.64
CA PRO A 34 3.19 -10.75 4.77
C PRO A 34 2.18 -11.74 5.37
N PRO A 35 1.90 -11.64 6.68
CA PRO A 35 0.84 -12.42 7.30
C PRO A 35 -0.49 -12.25 6.54
N ALA A 36 -1.17 -13.37 6.28
CA ALA A 36 -2.47 -13.39 5.60
C ALA A 36 -3.57 -12.76 6.47
N ASN A 37 -3.51 -12.99 7.77
CA ASN A 37 -4.40 -12.44 8.79
C ASN A 37 -3.86 -11.11 9.34
N ARG A 38 -3.72 -10.11 8.47
CA ARG A 38 -3.35 -8.74 8.88
C ARG A 38 -4.56 -7.82 8.82
N ASP A 39 -4.64 -6.94 9.81
CA ASP A 39 -5.58 -5.82 9.83
C ASP A 39 -4.77 -4.53 10.05
N ILE A 40 -5.22 -3.44 9.43
CA ILE A 40 -4.54 -2.15 9.49
C ILE A 40 -5.55 -1.14 10.03
N CYS A 41 -5.35 -0.66 11.26
CA CYS A 41 -6.10 0.49 11.80
C CYS A 41 -5.11 1.62 12.12
N VAL A 42 -5.43 2.81 11.65
CA VAL A 42 -4.69 4.04 11.90
C VAL A 42 -5.43 4.82 12.99
N TYR A 43 -4.72 5.22 14.05
CA TYR A 43 -5.25 6.01 15.16
C TYR A 43 -4.68 7.43 15.10
N PRO A 44 -5.35 8.39 14.44
CA PRO A 44 -4.89 9.77 14.40
C PRO A 44 -5.09 10.44 15.77
N VAL A 45 -4.24 11.41 16.09
CA VAL A 45 -4.41 12.22 17.30
C VAL A 45 -5.60 13.16 17.11
N GLY A 46 -6.63 13.02 17.96
CA GLY A 46 -7.81 13.89 17.95
C GLY A 46 -8.89 13.50 16.94
N ASP A 47 -8.79 12.32 16.32
CA ASP A 47 -9.78 11.80 15.37
C ASP A 47 -10.09 10.31 15.66
N THR A 48 -11.05 9.77 14.92
CA THR A 48 -11.51 8.38 15.01
C THR A 48 -10.55 7.40 14.33
N CYS A 49 -10.48 6.14 14.81
CA CYS A 49 -9.66 5.13 14.13
C CYS A 49 -10.20 4.88 12.72
N GLN A 50 -9.28 4.76 11.78
CA GLN A 50 -9.58 4.42 10.40
C GLN A 50 -9.02 3.04 10.11
N SER A 51 -9.90 2.08 9.79
CA SER A 51 -9.48 0.77 9.31
C SER A 51 -9.30 0.80 7.80
N ILE A 52 -8.20 0.21 7.33
CA ILE A 52 -7.87 0.06 5.93
C ILE A 52 -8.12 -1.41 5.57
N SER A 53 -9.11 -1.60 4.70
CA SER A 53 -9.43 -2.93 4.18
C SER A 53 -8.19 -3.56 3.53
N PRO A 54 -7.90 -4.85 3.79
CA PRO A 54 -6.88 -5.60 3.05
C PRO A 54 -7.12 -5.64 1.54
N LEU A 55 -8.37 -5.38 1.12
CA LEU A 55 -8.82 -5.27 -0.27
C LEU A 55 -8.60 -3.87 -0.86
N ASN A 56 -7.91 -2.97 -0.15
CA ASN A 56 -7.58 -1.66 -0.69
C ASN A 56 -6.51 -1.79 -1.78
N GLN A 57 -6.71 -1.12 -2.91
CA GLN A 57 -5.80 -1.11 -4.06
C GLN A 57 -4.37 -0.63 -3.75
N CYS A 58 -4.18 0.05 -2.61
CA CYS A 58 -2.88 0.52 -2.14
C CYS A 58 -2.14 -0.52 -1.28
N CYS A 59 -2.78 -1.63 -0.88
CA CYS A 59 -2.15 -2.64 -0.02
C CYS A 59 -1.00 -3.39 -0.69
N ASP A 60 -1.13 -3.82 -1.95
CA ASP A 60 -0.02 -4.50 -2.64
C ASP A 60 1.13 -3.54 -2.96
N PRO A 61 0.88 -2.31 -3.45
CA PRO A 61 1.92 -1.30 -3.65
C PRO A 61 2.68 -0.96 -2.38
N MET A 62 1.99 -0.90 -1.23
CA MET A 62 2.60 -0.73 0.08
C MET A 62 3.50 -1.90 0.48
N THR A 63 3.15 -3.12 0.05
CA THR A 63 3.85 -4.35 0.42
C THR A 63 5.04 -4.62 -0.50
N TYR A 64 4.88 -4.33 -1.79
CA TYR A 64 5.84 -4.64 -2.85
C TYR A 64 6.32 -3.38 -3.56
N PRO A 65 7.03 -2.47 -2.86
CA PRO A 65 7.44 -1.18 -3.43
C PRO A 65 8.36 -1.32 -4.65
N LEU A 66 9.03 -2.46 -4.83
CA LEU A 66 9.83 -2.75 -6.03
C LEU A 66 8.97 -3.00 -7.28
N LEU A 67 7.75 -3.53 -7.12
CA LEU A 67 6.80 -3.76 -8.20
C LEU A 67 5.98 -2.52 -8.53
N PHE A 68 5.80 -1.62 -7.56
CA PHE A 68 5.02 -0.38 -7.68
C PHE A 68 5.87 0.85 -7.35
N PRO A 69 6.93 1.12 -8.13
CA PRO A 69 7.94 2.12 -7.80
C PRO A 69 7.42 3.56 -7.84
N ARG A 70 6.26 3.80 -8.45
CA ARG A 70 5.61 5.11 -8.48
C ARG A 70 4.27 5.07 -7.76
N GLY A 71 4.11 4.20 -6.77
CA GLY A 71 2.89 4.13 -5.96
C GLY A 71 1.63 3.84 -6.79
N GLU A 72 1.79 3.17 -7.94
CA GLU A 72 0.65 2.79 -8.77
C GLU A 72 -0.31 1.91 -7.97
N CYS A 73 -1.62 2.08 -8.16
CA CYS A 73 -2.59 1.18 -7.54
C CYS A 73 -2.47 -0.23 -8.15
N SER A 74 -2.55 -1.24 -7.30
CA SER A 74 -2.70 -2.64 -7.74
C SER A 74 -4.15 -2.90 -8.15
N TRP A 75 -4.51 -4.18 -8.22
CA TRP A 75 -5.87 -4.66 -8.41
C TRP A 75 -6.90 -3.83 -7.64
N ASN A 76 -8.04 -3.58 -8.28
CA ASN A 76 -9.23 -3.04 -7.65
C ASN A 76 -10.48 -3.61 -8.32
N THR A 77 -11.63 -3.50 -7.65
CA THR A 77 -12.91 -4.05 -8.13
C THR A 77 -13.43 -3.40 -9.41
N GLY A 78 -12.90 -2.24 -9.80
CA GLY A 78 -13.24 -1.54 -11.03
C GLY A 78 -12.33 -1.87 -12.21
N MET A 79 -11.32 -2.72 -12.04
CA MET A 79 -10.45 -3.11 -13.16
C MET A 79 -11.19 -4.01 -14.14
N GLU A 80 -11.20 -3.60 -15.40
CA GLU A 80 -11.75 -4.42 -16.48
C GLU A 80 -10.81 -5.59 -16.79
N HIS A 81 -11.42 -6.76 -16.98
CA HIS A 81 -10.69 -7.94 -17.42
C HIS A 81 -10.35 -7.80 -18.91
N VAL A 82 -9.06 -7.78 -19.23
CA VAL A 82 -8.58 -7.73 -20.62
C VAL A 82 -8.33 -9.15 -21.10
N GLU A 83 -9.18 -9.65 -22.00
CA GLU A 83 -9.13 -11.03 -22.53
C GLU A 83 -7.73 -11.40 -23.09
N GLU A 84 -7.02 -10.47 -23.72
CA GLU A 84 -5.65 -10.70 -24.24
C GLU A 84 -4.61 -11.03 -23.16
N ARG A 85 -4.85 -10.68 -21.90
CA ARG A 85 -3.92 -10.91 -20.79
C ARG A 85 -4.36 -12.05 -19.88
N ARG A 86 -5.35 -12.83 -20.30
CA ARG A 86 -5.86 -13.95 -19.53
C ARG A 86 -4.78 -15.02 -19.40
N THR A 87 -4.46 -15.40 -18.16
CA THR A 87 -3.66 -16.59 -17.89
C THR A 87 -4.54 -17.84 -18.12
N ALA A 88 -3.97 -18.84 -18.79
CA ALA A 88 -4.68 -20.07 -19.20
C ALA A 88 -5.05 -20.96 -18.01
#